data_AF-A0A8S9DZA5-F1
#
_entry.id   AF-A0A8S9DZA5-F1
#
_cell.length_a   1.000
_cell.length_b   1.000
_cell.length_c   1.000
_cell.angle_alpha   90.00
_cell.angle_beta   90.00
_cell.angle_gamma   90.00
#
_symmetry.space_group_name_H-M   'P 1'
#
loop_
_entity.id
_entity.type
_entity.pdbx_description
1 polymer ?
#
loop_
_entity_poly.entity_id
_entity_poly.type
_entity_poly.pdbx_seq_one_letter_code
_entity_poly.pdbx_strand_id
1 'polypeptide(L)'
;MFCYANVANPDDVTARLRASADHWCPTIGMTDEQLAKRIHSDGIDILVDLAGHTAGHRLGAFCYKPAPVQVTYLGYCATTGLETMDYWITDAVIHPIDTIEQAVETIVRLPRCWVGYQPSPEAPEVMPRPSDAVLTLGCFNDRTKVTPRVIAV
;
A
#
# COMPACT_ATOMS: atom_id res chain seq x y z
N MET A 1 17.31 -5.37 -0.06
CA MET A 1 16.04 -4.63 -0.20
C MET A 1 16.33 -3.16 -0.44
N PHE A 2 15.92 -2.66 -1.60
CA PHE A 2 15.93 -1.24 -1.93
C PHE A 2 14.60 -0.59 -1.53
N CYS A 3 14.66 0.59 -0.93
CA CYS A 3 13.50 1.42 -0.64
C CYS A 3 13.61 2.76 -1.36
N TYR A 4 12.73 2.99 -2.33
CA TYR A 4 12.58 4.28 -3.01
C TYR A 4 11.60 5.15 -2.23
N ALA A 5 12.16 6.02 -1.39
CA ALA A 5 11.41 6.74 -0.37
C ALA A 5 10.89 8.09 -0.88
N ASN A 6 9.59 8.14 -1.18
CA ASN A 6 8.89 9.39 -1.53
C ASN A 6 8.33 10.10 -0.29
N VAL A 7 9.21 10.40 0.68
CA VAL A 7 8.84 10.95 1.99
C VAL A 7 9.28 12.40 2.11
N ALA A 8 8.32 13.33 2.17
CA ALA A 8 8.59 14.76 2.32
C ALA A 8 8.94 15.16 3.77
N ASN A 9 8.28 14.52 4.74
CA ASN A 9 8.45 14.79 6.17
C ASN A 9 8.78 13.47 6.90
N PRO A 10 10.07 13.15 7.09
CA PRO A 10 10.47 11.93 7.79
C PRO A 10 10.08 11.94 9.27
N ASP A 11 9.76 10.76 9.79
CA ASP A 11 9.38 10.51 11.18
C ASP A 11 10.08 9.25 11.75
N ASP A 12 9.72 8.86 12.98
CA ASP A 12 10.31 7.69 13.65
C ASP A 12 10.01 6.38 12.92
N VAL A 13 8.86 6.28 12.25
CA VAL A 13 8.53 5.12 11.40
C VAL A 13 9.46 5.08 10.19
N THR A 14 9.69 6.22 9.55
CA THR A 14 10.64 6.36 8.44
C THR A 14 12.05 5.96 8.86
N ALA A 15 12.50 6.39 10.05
CA ALA A 15 13.79 6.02 10.60
C ALA A 15 13.91 4.50 10.82
N ARG A 16 12.89 3.87 11.39
CA ARG A 16 12.84 2.41 11.60
C ARG A 16 12.87 1.63 10.29
N LEU A 17 12.10 2.06 9.29
CA LEU A 17 12.10 1.44 7.96
C LEU A 17 13.46 1.59 7.28
N ARG A 18 14.06 2.78 7.35
CA ARG A 18 15.39 3.04 6.80
C ARG A 18 16.46 2.15 7.43
N ALA A 19 16.42 1.92 8.74
CA ALA A 19 17.35 1.04 9.43
C ALA A 19 17.21 -0.44 9.01
N SER A 20 16.07 -0.82 8.44
CA SER A 20 15.78 -2.19 7.97
C SER A 20 16.02 -2.38 6.47
N ALA A 21 16.36 -1.31 5.74
CA ALA A 21 16.62 -1.34 4.31
C ALA A 21 18.12 -1.45 4.02
N ASP A 22 18.51 -2.31 3.08
CA ASP A 22 19.90 -2.38 2.61
C ASP A 22 20.28 -1.10 1.84
N HIS A 23 19.32 -0.53 1.10
CA HIS A 23 19.48 0.72 0.38
C HIS A 23 18.27 1.62 0.56
N TRP A 24 18.51 2.86 0.97
CA TRP A 24 17.48 3.89 1.11
C TRP A 24 17.72 5.01 0.12
N CYS A 25 16.82 5.14 -0.86
CA CYS A 25 16.93 6.06 -1.98
C CYS A 25 15.82 7.14 -1.90
N PRO A 26 16.11 8.35 -1.38
CA PRO A 26 15.13 9.44 -1.39
C PRO A 26 14.75 9.82 -2.82
N THR A 27 13.46 10.00 -3.09
CA THR A 27 12.95 10.32 -4.44
C THR A 27 12.34 11.71 -4.56
N ILE A 28 12.25 12.47 -3.45
CA ILE A 28 11.73 13.83 -3.47
C ILE A 28 12.58 14.69 -4.43
N GLY A 29 11.90 15.41 -5.31
CA GLY A 29 12.53 16.24 -6.36
C GLY A 29 12.90 15.49 -7.64
N MET A 30 12.74 14.16 -7.70
CA MET A 30 12.95 13.40 -8.93
C MET A 30 11.69 13.39 -9.81
N THR A 31 11.85 13.56 -11.12
CA THR A 31 10.80 13.24 -12.09
C THR A 31 10.59 11.73 -12.15
N ASP A 32 9.44 11.30 -12.70
CA ASP A 32 9.16 9.86 -12.87
C ASP A 32 10.19 9.19 -13.79
N GLU A 33 10.63 9.88 -14.84
CA GLU A 33 11.69 9.40 -15.74
C GLU A 33 13.04 9.23 -15.01
N GLN A 34 13.43 10.20 -14.18
CA GLN A 34 14.66 10.12 -13.39
C GLN A 34 14.63 8.95 -12.41
N LEU A 35 13.48 8.75 -11.75
CA LEU A 35 13.27 7.63 -10.85
C LEU A 35 13.33 6.29 -11.61
N ALA A 36 12.66 6.19 -12.75
CA ALA A 36 12.69 4.97 -13.57
C ALA A 36 14.11 4.63 -14.04
N LYS A 37 14.87 5.61 -14.54
CA LYS A 37 16.29 5.42 -14.90
C LYS A 37 17.13 4.96 -13.72
N ARG A 38 16.89 5.52 -12.54
CA ARG A 38 17.60 5.12 -11.31
C ARG A 38 17.28 3.67 -10.93
N ILE A 39 16.00 3.30 -10.89
CA ILE A 39 15.55 1.93 -10.59
C ILE A 39 16.17 0.93 -11.56
N HIS A 40 16.16 1.24 -12.86
CA HIS A 40 16.77 0.39 -13.88
C HIS A 40 18.28 0.24 -13.66
N SER A 41 18.97 1.35 -13.37
CA SER A 41 20.43 1.36 -13.12
C SER A 41 20.81 0.61 -11.84
N ASP A 42 19.94 0.62 -10.83
CA ASP A 42 20.11 -0.14 -9.59
C ASP A 42 19.90 -1.65 -9.79
N GLY A 43 19.41 -2.10 -10.97
CA GLY A 43 19.26 -3.51 -11.31
C GLY A 43 18.13 -4.20 -10.55
N ILE A 44 17.02 -3.51 -10.30
CA ILE A 44 15.88 -4.08 -9.56
C ILE A 44 15.14 -5.12 -10.41
N ASP A 45 15.09 -6.37 -9.93
CA ASP A 45 14.37 -7.47 -10.59
C ASP A 45 12.84 -7.38 -10.38
N ILE A 46 12.41 -7.08 -9.15
CA ILE A 46 10.99 -6.98 -8.76
C ILE A 46 10.77 -5.62 -8.10
N LEU A 47 9.99 -4.76 -8.74
CA LEU A 47 9.59 -3.46 -8.20
C LEU A 47 8.17 -3.52 -7.64
N VAL A 48 8.01 -3.13 -6.37
CA VAL A 48 6.72 -3.16 -5.68
C VAL A 48 6.19 -1.74 -5.46
N ASP A 49 5.03 -1.44 -6.05
CA ASP A 49 4.22 -0.27 -5.75
C ASP A 49 3.46 -0.49 -4.43
N LEU A 50 3.61 0.45 -3.51
CA LEU A 50 2.96 0.46 -2.19
C LEU A 50 1.99 1.64 -2.01
N ALA A 51 1.71 2.40 -3.08
CA ALA A 51 0.84 3.58 -3.04
C ALA A 51 -0.41 3.42 -3.92
N GLY A 52 -0.29 2.80 -5.10
CA GLY A 52 -1.37 2.79 -6.09
C GLY A 52 -1.86 4.20 -6.41
N HIS A 53 -3.17 4.44 -6.43
CA HIS A 53 -3.74 5.77 -6.74
C HIS A 53 -3.87 6.70 -5.53
N THR A 54 -3.17 6.45 -4.42
CA THR A 54 -3.17 7.37 -3.27
C THR A 54 -2.33 8.62 -3.52
N ALA A 55 -2.52 9.66 -2.71
CA ALA A 55 -1.76 10.90 -2.82
C ALA A 55 -0.24 10.68 -2.81
N GLY A 56 0.47 11.34 -3.74
CA GLY A 56 1.94 11.26 -3.83
C GLY A 56 2.49 9.95 -4.40
N HIS A 57 1.66 9.15 -5.08
CA HIS A 57 2.11 7.92 -5.74
C HIS A 57 3.16 8.16 -6.82
N ARG A 58 3.83 7.07 -7.23
CA ARG A 58 4.86 7.07 -8.28
C ARG A 58 4.52 6.15 -9.47
N LEU A 59 3.23 5.91 -9.71
CA LEU A 59 2.74 5.11 -10.85
C LEU A 59 3.32 5.58 -12.21
N GLY A 60 3.61 6.87 -12.39
CA GLY A 60 4.26 7.37 -13.61
C GLY A 60 5.64 6.74 -13.86
N ALA A 61 6.41 6.43 -12.82
CA ALA A 61 7.68 5.72 -12.96
C ALA A 61 7.47 4.25 -13.40
N PHE A 62 6.38 3.62 -12.98
CA PHE A 62 6.02 2.25 -13.39
C PHE A 62 5.58 2.16 -14.86
N CYS A 63 5.10 3.25 -15.46
CA CYS A 63 4.83 3.32 -16.90
C CYS A 63 6.08 3.10 -17.76
N TYR A 64 7.28 3.41 -17.25
CA TYR A 64 8.54 3.17 -17.96
C TYR A 64 9.04 1.73 -17.89
N LYS A 65 8.36 0.86 -17.12
CA LYS A 65 8.77 -0.53 -16.88
C LYS A 65 10.25 -0.67 -16.45
N PRO A 66 10.73 0.08 -15.43
CA PRO A 66 12.15 0.05 -15.05
C PRO A 66 12.64 -1.27 -14.46
N ALA A 67 11.74 -2.14 -13.99
CA ALA A 67 12.02 -3.50 -13.54
C ALA A 67 11.28 -4.52 -14.42
N PRO A 68 11.85 -5.72 -14.68
CA PRO A 68 11.20 -6.74 -15.49
C PRO A 68 9.89 -7.24 -14.87
N VAL A 69 9.82 -7.30 -13.54
CA VAL A 69 8.57 -7.61 -12.81
C VAL A 69 8.14 -6.39 -11.98
N GLN A 70 6.87 -6.01 -12.12
CA GLN A 70 6.23 -4.93 -11.40
C GLN A 70 4.98 -5.43 -10.71
N VAL A 71 4.83 -5.08 -9.44
CA VAL A 71 3.78 -5.58 -8.58
C VAL A 71 3.13 -4.42 -7.84
N THR A 72 1.81 -4.37 -7.79
CA THR A 72 1.09 -3.49 -6.85
C THR A 72 0.65 -4.29 -5.63
N TYR A 73 0.79 -3.68 -4.45
CA TYR A 73 0.46 -4.32 -3.18
C TYR A 73 0.17 -3.26 -2.11
N LEU A 74 -0.73 -3.59 -1.17
CA LEU A 74 -0.98 -2.85 0.08
C LEU A 74 -1.68 -1.47 -0.05
N GLY A 75 -1.16 -0.56 -0.87
CA GLY A 75 -1.49 0.87 -0.82
C GLY A 75 -2.87 1.26 -1.33
N TYR A 76 -3.40 0.52 -2.30
CA TYR A 76 -4.66 0.85 -2.96
C TYR A 76 -5.50 -0.40 -3.23
N CYS A 77 -6.80 -0.32 -3.00
CA CYS A 77 -7.72 -1.47 -3.06
C CYS A 77 -8.48 -1.57 -4.39
N ALA A 78 -7.81 -1.26 -5.50
CA ALA A 78 -8.33 -1.44 -6.86
C ALA A 78 -7.17 -1.55 -7.85
N THR A 79 -7.45 -1.99 -9.07
CA THR A 79 -6.46 -2.06 -10.15
C THR A 79 -5.76 -0.71 -10.36
N THR A 80 -4.48 -0.74 -10.69
CA THR A 80 -3.74 0.43 -11.15
C THR A 80 -4.16 0.86 -12.55
N GLY A 81 -4.65 -0.09 -13.36
CA GLY A 81 -5.01 0.12 -14.76
C GLY A 81 -3.80 0.26 -15.70
N LEU A 82 -2.58 0.02 -15.22
CA LEU A 82 -1.37 0.09 -16.04
C LEU A 82 -1.06 -1.26 -16.68
N GLU A 83 -0.94 -1.30 -18.02
CA GLU A 83 -0.51 -2.49 -18.77
C GLU A 83 0.91 -2.95 -18.37
N THR A 84 1.72 -2.04 -17.82
CA THR A 84 3.07 -2.35 -17.35
C THR A 84 3.10 -2.97 -15.95
N MET A 85 1.98 -3.01 -15.23
CA MET A 85 1.87 -3.64 -13.91
C MET A 85 1.51 -5.12 -14.07
N ASP A 86 2.42 -6.02 -13.73
CA ASP A 86 2.24 -7.45 -14.04
C ASP A 86 1.32 -8.13 -13.04
N TYR A 87 1.47 -7.81 -11.75
CA TYR A 87 0.83 -8.55 -10.67
C TYR A 87 0.19 -7.66 -9.62
N TRP A 88 -0.89 -8.15 -9.02
CA TRP A 88 -1.46 -7.61 -7.80
C TRP A 88 -1.43 -8.69 -6.71
N ILE A 89 -0.66 -8.45 -5.64
CA ILE A 89 -0.64 -9.32 -4.46
C ILE A 89 -1.89 -9.06 -3.60
N THR A 90 -2.62 -10.14 -3.31
CA THR A 90 -3.87 -10.12 -2.55
C THR A 90 -4.05 -11.44 -1.78
N ASP A 91 -5.27 -11.78 -1.38
CA ASP A 91 -5.65 -13.06 -0.78
C ASP A 91 -7.01 -13.56 -1.31
N ALA A 92 -7.40 -14.75 -0.86
CA ALA A 92 -8.67 -15.38 -1.24
C ALA A 92 -9.90 -14.77 -0.53
N VAL A 93 -9.72 -13.84 0.41
CA VAL A 93 -10.82 -13.14 1.10
C VAL A 93 -11.22 -11.90 0.29
N ILE A 94 -10.25 -11.13 -0.18
CA ILE A 94 -10.51 -9.95 -1.03
C ILE A 94 -10.91 -10.38 -2.44
N HIS A 95 -10.16 -11.33 -3.01
CA HIS A 95 -10.40 -11.84 -4.36
C HIS A 95 -10.59 -13.35 -4.27
N PRO A 96 -11.82 -13.85 -4.05
CA PRO A 96 -12.11 -15.29 -4.07
C PRO A 96 -11.61 -15.99 -5.34
N ILE A 97 -11.45 -17.32 -5.29
CA ILE A 97 -10.90 -18.09 -6.43
C ILE A 97 -11.93 -18.23 -7.56
N ASP A 98 -13.20 -18.16 -7.21
CA ASP A 98 -14.37 -18.33 -8.10
C ASP A 98 -14.91 -17.00 -8.66
N THR A 99 -14.19 -15.89 -8.47
CA THR A 99 -14.54 -14.58 -9.01
C THR A 99 -13.66 -14.19 -10.20
N ILE A 100 -14.28 -13.48 -11.15
CA ILE A 100 -13.55 -12.83 -12.24
C ILE A 100 -13.26 -11.41 -11.79
N GLU A 101 -11.97 -11.10 -11.61
CA GLU A 101 -11.54 -9.78 -11.18
C GLU A 101 -11.46 -8.80 -12.36
N GLN A 102 -11.93 -7.58 -12.13
CA GLN A 102 -11.79 -6.47 -13.07
C GLN A 102 -10.45 -5.76 -12.83
N ALA A 103 -9.36 -6.45 -13.16
CA ALA A 103 -8.00 -5.95 -13.00
C ALA A 103 -7.19 -6.22 -14.28
N VAL A 104 -6.30 -5.28 -14.63
CA VAL A 104 -5.33 -5.50 -15.70
C VAL A 104 -4.16 -6.36 -15.21
N GLU A 105 -3.89 -6.34 -13.90
CA GLU A 105 -2.85 -7.14 -13.27
C GLU A 105 -3.26 -8.61 -13.13
N THR A 106 -2.28 -9.50 -13.20
CA THR A 106 -2.48 -10.90 -12.81
C THR A 106 -2.58 -11.01 -11.29
N ILE A 107 -3.69 -11.58 -10.82
CA ILE A 107 -3.98 -11.71 -9.39
C ILE A 107 -3.11 -12.81 -8.76
N VAL A 108 -2.32 -12.44 -7.75
CA VAL A 108 -1.50 -13.37 -6.94
C VAL A 108 -2.08 -13.44 -5.53
N ARG A 109 -2.68 -14.59 -5.20
CA ARG A 109 -3.32 -14.82 -3.90
C ARG A 109 -2.33 -15.45 -2.92
N LEU A 110 -2.08 -14.78 -1.80
CA LEU A 110 -1.31 -15.34 -0.71
C LEU A 110 -2.09 -16.44 0.02
N PRO A 111 -1.43 -17.50 0.53
CA PRO A 111 -2.07 -18.56 1.31
C PRO A 111 -2.34 -18.13 2.78
N ARG A 112 -2.55 -16.83 3.00
CA ARG A 112 -2.79 -16.16 4.28
C ARG A 112 -3.47 -14.82 4.01
N CYS A 113 -3.84 -14.10 5.07
CA CYS A 113 -4.30 -12.72 4.93
C CYS A 113 -3.27 -11.89 4.15
N TRP A 114 -3.75 -11.08 3.19
CA TRP A 114 -2.92 -10.29 2.30
C TRP A 114 -2.03 -9.34 3.10
N VAL A 115 -2.55 -8.76 4.18
CA VAL A 115 -1.80 -7.88 5.10
C VAL A 115 -1.10 -8.65 6.21
N GLY A 116 0.12 -8.20 6.52
CA GLY A 116 0.76 -8.49 7.80
C GLY A 116 0.37 -7.41 8.81
N TYR A 117 -0.09 -7.81 9.99
CA TYR A 117 -0.40 -6.87 11.08
C TYR A 117 0.45 -7.19 12.30
N GLN A 118 1.10 -6.15 12.82
CA GLN A 118 1.76 -6.16 14.11
C GLN A 118 1.18 -4.99 14.93
N PRO A 119 0.60 -5.25 16.11
CA PRO A 119 0.18 -4.18 17.02
C PRO A 119 1.33 -3.24 17.34
N SER A 120 1.06 -1.93 17.40
CA SER A 120 2.06 -0.98 17.86
C SER A 120 2.41 -1.27 19.33
N PRO A 121 3.70 -1.29 19.72
CA PRO A 121 4.08 -1.37 21.12
C PRO A 121 3.63 -0.13 21.92
N GLU A 122 3.29 0.96 21.24
CA GLU A 122 2.77 2.21 21.82
C GLU A 122 1.23 2.24 21.89
N ALA A 123 0.55 1.14 21.53
CA ALA A 123 -0.90 1.07 21.64
C ALA A 123 -1.31 1.31 23.12
N PRO A 124 -2.22 2.25 23.41
CA PRO A 124 -2.62 2.56 24.77
C PRO A 124 -3.36 1.39 25.40
N GLU A 125 -3.37 1.33 26.73
CA GLU A 125 -4.23 0.39 27.44
C GLU A 125 -5.71 0.67 27.13
N VAL A 126 -6.52 -0.38 27.18
CA VAL A 126 -7.96 -0.27 26.97
C VAL A 126 -8.56 0.54 28.13
N MET A 127 -9.06 1.74 27.80
CA MET A 127 -9.69 2.62 28.78
C MET A 127 -11.15 2.21 29.06
N PRO A 128 -11.66 2.47 30.28
CA PRO A 128 -13.07 2.29 30.59
C PRO A 128 -13.96 3.09 29.62
N ARG A 129 -15.11 2.51 29.25
CA ARG A 129 -16.07 3.19 28.37
C ARG A 129 -16.60 4.46 29.06
N PRO A 130 -16.77 5.56 28.33
CA PRO A 130 -17.30 6.81 28.88
C PRO A 130 -18.82 6.80 29.12
N SER A 131 -19.50 5.67 28.93
CA SER A 131 -20.95 5.55 29.02
C SER A 131 -21.36 4.27 29.75
N ASP A 132 -22.39 4.38 30.59
CA ASP A 132 -23.05 3.25 31.26
C ASP A 132 -23.97 2.47 30.31
N ALA A 133 -24.03 2.84 29.03
CA ALA A 133 -24.79 2.10 28.03
C ALA A 133 -24.30 0.65 27.95
N VAL A 134 -25.26 -0.27 27.84
CA VAL A 134 -24.98 -1.71 27.72
C VAL A 134 -24.05 -1.99 26.53
N LEU A 135 -24.27 -1.30 25.41
CA LEU A 135 -23.49 -1.41 24.18
C LEU A 135 -23.10 -0.03 23.64
N THR A 136 -21.85 0.12 23.20
CA THR A 136 -21.35 1.30 22.49
C THR A 136 -20.69 0.84 21.20
N LEU A 137 -21.17 1.34 20.06
CA LEU A 137 -20.57 1.06 18.75
C LEU A 137 -19.64 2.21 18.35
N GLY A 138 -18.50 1.88 17.74
CA GLY A 138 -17.52 2.86 17.27
C GLY A 138 -17.16 2.63 15.81
N CYS A 139 -16.99 3.71 15.05
CA CYS A 139 -16.53 3.67 13.66
C CYS A 139 -15.40 4.70 13.49
N PHE A 140 -14.16 4.21 13.47
CA PHE A 140 -12.94 5.03 13.34
C PHE A 140 -12.40 4.99 11.90
N ASN A 141 -13.30 5.14 10.92
CA ASN A 141 -12.94 5.19 9.51
C ASN A 141 -12.73 6.64 9.06
N ASP A 142 -12.05 6.78 7.91
CA ASP A 142 -12.04 8.04 7.19
C ASP A 142 -13.48 8.54 6.92
N ARG A 143 -13.71 9.84 7.10
CA ARG A 143 -15.03 10.46 6.98
C ARG A 143 -15.68 10.23 5.62
N THR A 144 -14.89 10.11 4.55
CA THR A 144 -15.38 9.81 3.20
C THR A 144 -16.09 8.46 3.10
N LYS A 145 -15.81 7.53 4.02
CA LYS A 145 -16.46 6.21 4.08
C LYS A 145 -17.79 6.25 4.84
N VAL A 146 -18.09 7.31 5.58
CA VAL A 146 -19.32 7.46 6.36
C VAL A 146 -20.38 8.14 5.49
N THR A 147 -21.06 7.35 4.66
CA THR A 147 -22.09 7.81 3.72
C THR A 147 -23.49 7.74 4.35
N PRO A 148 -24.52 8.41 3.76
CA PRO A 148 -25.90 8.27 4.19
C PRO A 148 -26.38 6.81 4.27
N ARG A 149 -25.89 5.94 3.38
CA ARG A 149 -26.20 4.50 3.39
C ARG A 149 -25.61 3.78 4.59
N VAL A 150 -24.40 4.16 5.02
CA VAL A 150 -23.72 3.54 6.18
C VAL A 150 -24.38 3.92 7.50
N ILE A 151 -24.96 5.12 7.58
CA ILE A 151 -25.68 5.60 8.77
C ILE A 151 -27.18 5.30 8.76
N ALA A 152 -27.71 4.79 7.65
CA ALA A 152 -29.12 4.44 7.54
C ALA A 152 -29.43 3.25 8.47
N VAL A 153 -30.54 3.38 9.20
CA VAL A 153 -31.10 2.37 10.12
C VAL A 153 -32.35 1.79 9.49
#